data_AF-A0A1J3JMJ5-F1
#
_entry.id   AF-A0A1J3JMJ5-F1
#
_cell.length_a   1.000
_cell.length_b   1.000
_cell.length_c   1.000
_cell.angle_alpha   90.00
_cell.angle_beta   90.00
_cell.angle_gamma   90.00
#
_symmetry.space_group_name_H-M   'P 1'
#
loop_
_entity.id
_entity.type
_entity.pdbx_description
1 polymer ?
#
loop_
_entity_poly.entity_id
_entity_poly.type
_entity_poly.pdbx_seq_one_letter_code
_entity_poly.pdbx_strand_id
1 'polypeptide(L)'
;FFKTASFKTAGFGFAFPKNSPLTGDFSRAILNLTQGDEMEIIENKWFKKESGCRGPMTALSYRLSLRSFRGLFLIAGIASFL
;
A
#
# COMPACT_ATOMS: atom_id res chain seq x y z
N PHE A 1 25.72 2.46 -7.79
CA PHE A 1 25.82 1.07 -7.28
C PHE A 1 24.94 0.79 -6.05
N PHE A 2 24.01 1.65 -5.61
CA PHE A 2 23.01 1.21 -4.62
C PHE A 2 21.61 1.70 -5.00
N LYS A 3 20.86 0.84 -5.71
CA LYS A 3 19.40 0.87 -5.71
C LYS A 3 19.00 -0.24 -4.74
N THR A 4 18.53 0.14 -3.56
CA THR A 4 18.01 -0.80 -2.56
C THR A 4 16.87 -1.59 -3.18
N ALA A 5 17.16 -2.82 -3.61
CA ALA A 5 16.17 -3.71 -4.17
C ALA A 5 15.26 -4.19 -3.04
N SER A 6 14.10 -3.55 -2.91
CA SER A 6 12.96 -4.18 -2.28
C SER A 6 12.57 -5.36 -3.17
N PHE A 7 13.15 -6.54 -2.91
CA PHE A 7 12.76 -7.78 -3.58
C PHE A 7 11.39 -8.19 -3.04
N LYS A 8 10.36 -7.48 -3.51
CA LYS A 8 8.98 -7.88 -3.28
C LYS A 8 8.68 -9.02 -4.23
N THR A 9 9.04 -10.24 -3.84
CA THR A 9 8.81 -11.47 -4.63
C THR A 9 7.33 -11.88 -4.66
N ALA A 10 6.45 -11.09 -4.03
CA ALA A 10 5.01 -11.30 -4.08
C ALA A 10 4.43 -10.69 -5.36
N GLY A 11 3.76 -11.52 -6.16
CA GLY A 11 3.05 -11.13 -7.38
C GLY A 11 1.63 -11.68 -7.40
N PHE A 12 0.82 -11.20 -8.34
CA PHE A 12 -0.52 -11.73 -8.60
C PHE A 12 -0.44 -12.89 -9.59
N GLY A 13 -1.37 -13.84 -9.48
CA GLY A 13 -1.46 -14.99 -10.38
C GLY A 13 -2.91 -15.39 -10.64
N PHE A 14 -3.13 -16.15 -11.70
CA PHE A 14 -4.44 -16.65 -12.11
C PHE A 14 -4.55 -18.15 -11.80
N ALA A 15 -5.65 -18.58 -11.19
CA ALA A 15 -5.88 -19.97 -10.83
C ALA A 15 -6.95 -20.61 -11.73
N PHE A 16 -6.65 -21.80 -12.23
CA PHE A 16 -7.55 -22.59 -13.07
C PHE A 16 -7.73 -24.00 -12.51
N PRO A 17 -8.88 -24.67 -12.74
CA PRO A 17 -9.05 -26.08 -12.43
C PRO A 17 -8.02 -26.96 -13.14
N LYS A 18 -7.65 -28.09 -12.52
CA LYS A 18 -6.72 -29.06 -13.12
C LYS A 18 -7.27 -29.55 -14.46
N ASN A 19 -6.40 -29.61 -15.48
CA ASN A 19 -6.71 -29.97 -16.86
C ASN A 19 -7.60 -28.97 -17.62
N SER A 20 -7.69 -27.72 -17.16
CA SER A 20 -8.41 -26.68 -17.90
C SER A 20 -7.66 -26.33 -19.21
N PRO A 21 -8.33 -26.43 -20.38
CA PRO A 21 -7.73 -26.07 -21.67
C PRO A 21 -7.33 -24.58 -21.72
N LEU A 22 -7.99 -23.74 -20.91
CA LEU A 22 -7.78 -22.30 -20.83
C LEU A 22 -6.39 -21.94 -20.29
N THR A 23 -5.76 -22.79 -19.49
CA THR A 23 -4.47 -22.48 -18.85
C THR A 23 -3.38 -22.18 -19.89
N GLY A 24 -3.33 -22.97 -20.96
CA GLY A 24 -2.31 -22.82 -22.01
C GLY A 24 -2.53 -21.57 -22.84
N ASP A 25 -3.77 -21.33 -23.28
CA ASP A 25 -4.13 -20.17 -24.10
C ASP A 25 -3.96 -18.86 -23.30
N PHE A 26 -4.39 -18.85 -22.04
CA PHE A 26 -4.29 -17.68 -21.17
C PHE A 26 -2.83 -17.36 -20.82
N SER A 27 -2.01 -18.37 -20.55
CA SER A 27 -0.56 -18.16 -20.30
C SER A 27 0.14 -17.57 -21.53
N ARG A 28 -0.19 -18.05 -22.72
CA ARG A 28 0.36 -17.51 -23.99
C ARG A 28 -0.10 -16.07 -24.25
N ALA A 29 -1.38 -15.79 -24.00
CA ALA A 29 -1.90 -14.43 -24.11
C ALA A 29 -1.17 -13.48 -23.15
N ILE A 30 -0.98 -13.85 -21.88
CA ILE A 30 -0.22 -13.04 -20.91
C ILE A 30 1.22 -12.81 -21.38
N LEU A 31 1.89 -13.84 -21.89
CA LEU A 31 3.26 -13.71 -22.39
C LEU A 31 3.34 -12.72 -23.56
N ASN A 32 2.41 -12.80 -24.51
CA ASN A 32 2.35 -11.87 -25.64
C ASN A 32 2.06 -10.45 -25.18
N LEU A 33 1.16 -10.27 -24.20
CA LEU A 33 0.85 -8.97 -23.62
C LEU A 33 2.07 -8.37 -22.90
N THR A 34 2.82 -9.19 -22.16
CA THR A 34 3.99 -8.74 -21.36
C THR A 34 5.20 -8.41 -22.23
N GLN A 35 5.33 -9.02 -23.41
CA GLN A 35 6.42 -8.71 -24.36
C GLN A 35 6.11 -7.51 -25.26
N GLY A 36 4.86 -7.04 -25.30
CA GLY A 36 4.44 -5.89 -26.10
C GLY A 36 4.22 -4.62 -25.27
N ASP A 37 3.99 -3.50 -25.97
CA ASP A 37 3.71 -2.19 -25.38
C ASP A 37 2.31 -2.12 -24.71
N GLU A 38 1.46 -3.11 -24.96
CA GLU A 38 0.11 -3.17 -24.40
C GLU A 38 0.10 -3.29 -22.87
N MET A 39 1.09 -3.97 -22.28
CA MET A 39 1.22 -4.05 -20.82
C MET A 39 1.44 -2.68 -20.20
N GLU A 40 2.27 -1.84 -20.82
CA GLU A 40 2.52 -0.47 -20.35
C GLU A 40 1.24 0.38 -20.47
N ILE A 41 0.46 0.20 -21.53
CA ILE A 41 -0.81 0.92 -21.72
C ILE A 41 -1.82 0.51 -20.62
N ILE A 42 -1.94 -0.78 -20.33
CA ILE A 42 -2.83 -1.30 -19.29
C ILE A 42 -2.39 -0.81 -17.91
N GLU A 43 -1.08 -0.86 -17.63
CA GLU A 43 -0.52 -0.32 -16.39
C GLU A 43 -0.81 1.17 -16.26
N ASN A 44 -0.57 1.93 -17.32
CA ASN A 44 -0.81 3.37 -17.33
C ASN A 44 -2.30 3.75 -17.26
N LYS A 45 -3.21 2.89 -17.68
CA LYS A 45 -4.65 3.16 -17.63
C LYS A 45 -5.28 2.85 -16.28
N TRP A 46 -4.84 1.77 -15.64
CA TRP A 46 -5.48 1.25 -14.42
C TRP A 46 -4.65 1.44 -13.15
N PHE A 47 -3.32 1.48 -13.29
CA PHE A 47 -2.37 1.58 -12.16
C PHE A 47 -1.61 2.90 -12.13
N LYS A 48 -1.68 3.73 -13.18
CA LYS A 48 -1.19 5.11 -13.11
C LYS A 48 -2.00 5.84 -12.07
N LYS A 49 -1.36 5.97 -10.93
CA LYS A 49 -1.78 6.74 -9.79
C LYS A 49 -2.07 8.16 -10.29
N GLU A 50 -3.33 8.45 -10.60
CA GLU A 50 -3.95 9.70 -10.13
C GLU A 50 -3.32 9.96 -8.77
N SER A 51 -2.63 11.08 -8.64
CA SER A 51 -1.75 11.44 -7.53
C SER A 51 -2.46 11.55 -6.15
N GLY A 52 -3.49 10.73 -5.90
CA GLY A 52 -4.26 10.57 -4.69
C GLY A 52 -3.55 9.75 -3.62
N CYS A 53 -2.32 10.12 -3.31
CA CYS A 53 -1.99 10.33 -1.90
C CYS A 53 -1.45 11.74 -1.76
N ARG A 54 -2.27 12.71 -2.16
CA ARG A 54 -2.19 14.09 -1.69
C ARG A 54 -3.01 14.23 -0.39
N GLY A 55 -3.01 13.19 0.44
CA GLY A 55 -3.21 13.39 1.87
C GLY A 55 -1.81 13.61 2.45
N PRO A 56 -1.59 14.59 3.33
CA PRO A 56 -0.29 14.74 3.94
C PRO A 56 0.10 13.36 4.50
N MET A 57 1.25 12.84 4.08
CA MET A 57 2.01 11.84 4.86
C MET A 57 2.49 12.48 6.17
N THR A 58 1.67 13.31 6.81
CA THR A 58 1.66 13.43 8.25
C THR A 58 1.28 12.04 8.72
N ALA A 59 2.32 11.22 8.95
CA ALA A 59 2.26 10.15 9.93
C ALA A 59 1.29 10.63 11.00
N LEU A 60 0.14 9.97 11.10
CA LEU A 60 -0.97 10.42 11.93
C LEU A 60 -0.46 10.30 13.36
N SER A 61 0.22 11.36 13.77
CA SER A 61 1.06 11.40 14.94
C SER A 61 0.05 11.71 16.03
N TYR A 62 -0.55 10.66 16.57
CA TYR A 62 -1.40 10.68 17.75
C TYR A 62 -0.58 11.07 19.00
N ARG A 63 0.25 12.12 18.90
CA ARG A 63 1.00 12.68 20.00
C ARG A 63 -0.02 13.42 20.86
N LEU A 64 -0.50 12.73 21.89
CA LEU A 64 -1.30 13.36 22.93
C LEU A 64 -0.40 14.40 23.63
N SER A 65 -0.64 15.67 23.33
CA SER A 65 0.04 16.78 24.00
C SER A 65 -0.40 16.83 25.47
N LEU A 66 0.49 17.26 26.37
CA LEU A 66 0.19 17.49 27.78
C LEU A 66 -1.03 18.40 27.98
N ARG A 67 -1.32 19.26 27.00
CA ARG A 67 -2.52 20.10 26.96
C ARG A 67 -3.83 19.29 27.00
N SER A 68 -3.85 18.10 26.40
CA SER A 68 -5.00 17.19 26.40
C SER A 68 -5.23 16.52 27.76
N PHE A 69 -4.21 16.49 28.63
CA PHE A 69 -4.28 15.89 29.97
C PHE A 69 -4.35 16.93 31.09
N ARG A 70 -4.64 18.20 30.77
CA ARG A 70 -4.64 19.30 31.75
C ARG A 70 -5.52 19.02 32.98
N GLY A 71 -6.68 18.37 32.79
CA GLY A 71 -7.57 17.98 33.89
C GLY A 71 -6.93 16.98 34.86
N LEU A 72 -6.22 15.97 34.33
CA LEU A 72 -5.53 14.97 35.15
C LEU A 72 -4.44 15.60 36.02
N PHE A 73 -3.66 16.54 35.45
CA PHE A 73 -2.63 17.26 36.19
C PHE A 73 -3.21 18.18 37.27
N LEU A 74 -4.37 18.82 37.03
CA LEU A 74 -5.04 19.64 38.03
C LEU A 74 -5.52 18.81 39.23
N ILE A 75 -6.14 17.64 38.97
CA ILE A 75 -6.61 16.74 40.02
C ILE A 75 -5.43 16.21 40.84
N ALA A 76 -4.38 15.73 40.18
CA ALA A 76 -3.17 15.22 40.85
C ALA A 76 -2.49 16.29 41.70
N GLY A 77 -2.44 17.54 41.21
CA GLY A 77 -1.93 18.68 41.97
C GLY A 77 -2.74 18.94 43.23
N ILE A 78 -4.06 19.08 43.13
CA ILE A 78 -4.94 19.32 44.28
C ILE A 78 -4.81 18.19 45.32
N ALA A 79 -4.80 16.94 44.89
CA ALA A 79 -4.65 15.78 45.78
C ALA A 79 -3.29 15.74 46.50
N SER A 80 -2.25 16.34 45.94
CA SER A 80 -0.92 16.41 46.56
C SER A 80 -0.78 17.56 47.57
N PHE A 81 -1.65 18.57 47.48
CA PHE A 81 -1.68 19.71 48.41
C PHE A 81 -2.65 19.52 49.58
N LEU A 82 -3.53 18.51 49.50
CA LEU A 82 -4.42 18.08 50.58
C LEU A 82 -3.69 17.14 51.54
#